data_AF-A0A5D3YJX8-F1
#
_entry.id   AF-A0A5D3YJX8-F1
#
_cell.length_a   1.000
_cell.length_b   1.000
_cell.length_c   1.000
_cell.angle_alpha   90.00
_cell.angle_beta   90.00
_cell.angle_gamma   90.00
#
_symmetry.space_group_name_H-M   'P 1'
#
loop_
_entity.id
_entity.type
_entity.pdbx_description
1 polymer ?
#
loop_
_entity_poly.entity_id
_entity_poly.type
_entity_poly.pdbx_seq_one_letter_code
_entity_poly.pdbx_strand_id
1 'polypeptide(L)'
;MRYLSLLFLIPLFIACGNSTPEDLPKRIDQLIADDNYTRALDLLNNASAEDTNANLGRLKEKAHLNYGLFLEYRGPEDSTMRSRMTSALEQYIAVLNINPKNQKARSEIKQIMDIYSTMPEKSPGKEIIADLNELGFDY
;
A
#
# COMPACT_ATOMS: atom_id res chain seq x y z
N MET A 1 -54.41 -27.75 -26.19
CA MET A 1 -53.00 -27.28 -26.08
C MET A 1 -52.95 -26.21 -25.00
N ARG A 2 -52.54 -26.55 -23.78
CA ARG A 2 -52.39 -25.62 -22.64
C ARG A 2 -50.93 -25.17 -22.60
N TYR A 3 -50.69 -23.90 -22.88
CA TYR A 3 -49.41 -23.25 -22.56
C TYR A 3 -49.57 -22.56 -21.21
N LEU A 4 -48.91 -23.09 -20.18
CA LEU A 4 -48.78 -22.42 -18.90
C LEU A 4 -47.28 -22.23 -18.65
N SER A 5 -46.76 -21.09 -19.13
CA SER A 5 -45.43 -20.61 -18.79
C SER A 5 -45.42 -20.24 -17.31
N LEU A 6 -44.70 -21.01 -16.48
CA LEU A 6 -44.31 -20.57 -15.15
C LEU A 6 -42.88 -20.02 -15.23
N LEU A 7 -42.77 -18.71 -15.05
CA LEU A 7 -41.52 -17.99 -14.82
C LEU A 7 -40.86 -18.52 -13.54
N PHE A 8 -39.70 -19.15 -13.68
CA PHE A 8 -38.77 -19.38 -12.57
C PHE A 8 -37.97 -18.09 -12.34
N LEU A 9 -38.38 -17.32 -11.32
CA LEU A 9 -37.58 -16.27 -10.72
C LEU A 9 -36.50 -16.94 -9.85
N ILE A 10 -35.27 -17.02 -10.37
CA ILE A 10 -34.11 -17.41 -9.57
C ILE A 10 -33.53 -16.13 -8.95
N PRO A 11 -33.56 -15.94 -7.62
CA PRO A 11 -32.71 -14.96 -6.99
C PRO A 11 -31.27 -15.47 -7.06
N LEU A 12 -30.47 -14.91 -7.97
CA LEU A 12 -29.02 -15.02 -7.91
C LEU A 12 -28.56 -14.29 -6.65
N PHE A 13 -28.36 -15.06 -5.57
CA PHE A 13 -27.54 -14.65 -4.45
C PHE A 13 -26.13 -14.39 -5.00
N ILE A 14 -25.78 -13.13 -5.23
CA ILE A 14 -24.39 -12.71 -5.39
C ILE A 14 -23.75 -12.85 -4.02
N ALA A 15 -23.29 -14.06 -3.71
CA ALA A 15 -22.35 -14.28 -2.63
C ALA A 15 -21.02 -13.67 -3.08
N CYS A 16 -20.73 -12.45 -2.65
CA CYS A 16 -19.36 -11.91 -2.64
C CYS A 16 -18.56 -12.73 -1.62
N GLY A 17 -18.17 -13.95 -2.00
CA GLY A 17 -17.12 -14.66 -1.30
C GLY A 17 -15.82 -13.90 -1.52
N ASN A 18 -15.33 -13.23 -0.48
CA ASN A 18 -13.94 -12.76 -0.38
C ASN A 18 -13.02 -13.99 -0.36
N SER A 19 -12.93 -14.69 -1.49
CA SER A 19 -11.90 -15.70 -1.69
C SER A 19 -10.62 -14.94 -2.03
N THR A 20 -9.62 -15.08 -1.16
CA THR A 20 -8.27 -14.65 -1.49
C THR A 20 -7.87 -15.35 -2.81
N PRO A 21 -7.36 -14.63 -3.82
CA PRO A 21 -7.04 -15.25 -5.10
C PRO A 21 -6.06 -16.41 -4.91
N GLU A 22 -6.29 -17.51 -5.65
CA GLU A 22 -5.48 -18.75 -5.63
C GLU A 22 -3.97 -18.49 -5.89
N ASP A 23 -3.62 -17.29 -6.38
CA ASP A 23 -2.25 -16.77 -6.50
C ASP A 23 -2.18 -15.29 -6.05
N LEU A 24 -2.29 -15.07 -4.73
CA LEU A 24 -2.20 -13.74 -4.11
C LEU A 24 -0.91 -12.98 -4.51
N PRO A 25 0.31 -13.57 -4.48
CA PRO A 25 1.53 -12.89 -4.90
C PRO A 25 1.42 -12.30 -6.32
N LYS A 26 0.96 -13.09 -7.30
CA LYS A 26 0.79 -12.61 -8.67
C LYS A 26 -0.25 -11.50 -8.77
N ARG A 27 -1.34 -11.58 -8.00
CA ARG A 27 -2.33 -10.52 -7.97
C ARG A 27 -1.78 -9.21 -7.42
N ILE A 28 -0.95 -9.27 -6.37
CA ILE A 28 -0.29 -8.09 -5.81
C ILE A 28 0.68 -7.48 -6.82
N ASP A 29 1.42 -8.31 -7.56
CA ASP A 29 2.35 -7.83 -8.58
C ASP A 29 1.63 -7.10 -9.72
N GLN A 30 0.47 -7.59 -10.15
CA GLN A 30 -0.39 -6.92 -11.12
C GLN A 30 -0.88 -5.56 -10.59
N LEU A 31 -1.40 -5.53 -9.36
CA LEU A 31 -1.90 -4.28 -8.77
C LEU A 31 -0.78 -3.25 -8.59
N ILE A 32 0.44 -3.67 -8.26
CA ILE A 32 1.61 -2.77 -8.21
C ILE A 32 1.95 -2.24 -9.61
N ALA A 33 1.95 -3.10 -10.63
CA ALA A 33 2.24 -2.68 -12.01
C ALA A 33 1.20 -1.69 -12.55
N ASP A 34 -0.05 -1.80 -12.10
CA ASP A 34 -1.16 -0.91 -12.44
C ASP A 34 -1.25 0.33 -11.53
N ASP A 35 -0.25 0.58 -10.67
CA ASP A 35 -0.23 1.64 -9.65
C ASP A 35 -1.43 1.62 -8.67
N ASN A 36 -2.09 0.47 -8.52
CA ASN A 36 -3.25 0.28 -7.66
C ASN A 36 -2.85 -0.19 -6.25
N TYR A 37 -2.04 0.64 -5.59
CA TYR A 37 -1.43 0.32 -4.29
C TYR A 37 -2.45 0.19 -3.15
N THR A 38 -3.47 1.05 -3.12
CA THR A 38 -4.52 0.98 -2.09
C THR A 38 -5.23 -0.37 -2.13
N ARG A 39 -5.61 -0.84 -3.33
CA ARG A 39 -6.25 -2.14 -3.46
C ARG A 39 -5.31 -3.30 -3.12
N ALA A 40 -4.03 -3.18 -3.46
CA ALA A 40 -3.03 -4.18 -3.09
C ALA A 40 -2.90 -4.30 -1.56
N LEU A 41 -2.80 -3.17 -0.86
CA LEU A 41 -2.70 -3.12 0.59
C LEU A 41 -4.00 -3.59 1.27
N ASP A 42 -5.17 -3.21 0.75
CA ASP A 42 -6.45 -3.71 1.24
C ASP A 42 -6.54 -5.23 1.17
N LEU A 43 -6.17 -5.82 0.03
CA LEU A 43 -6.16 -7.28 -0.11
C LEU A 43 -5.19 -7.93 0.87
N LEU A 44 -3.99 -7.37 1.04
CA LEU A 44 -2.99 -7.89 1.97
C LEU A 44 -3.39 -7.74 3.44
N ASN A 45 -4.14 -6.70 3.79
CA ASN A 45 -4.61 -6.47 5.16
C ASN A 45 -5.78 -7.37 5.55
N ASN A 46 -6.56 -7.84 4.57
CA ASN A 46 -7.67 -8.74 4.78
C ASN A 46 -7.33 -10.22 4.51
N ALA A 47 -6.13 -10.51 3.99
CA ALA A 47 -5.68 -11.88 3.77
C ALA A 47 -5.25 -12.54 5.09
N SER A 48 -5.63 -13.81 5.28
CA SER A 48 -5.12 -14.66 6.35
C SER A 48 -3.90 -15.45 5.87
N ALA A 49 -2.91 -15.60 6.75
CA ALA A 49 -1.77 -16.49 6.51
C ALA A 49 -2.19 -17.98 6.47
N GLU A 50 -3.35 -18.31 7.05
CA GLU A 50 -3.90 -19.67 7.03
C GLU A 50 -4.56 -20.00 5.67
N ASP A 51 -5.08 -18.98 5.00
CA ASP A 51 -5.78 -19.10 3.71
C ASP A 51 -4.82 -18.98 2.52
N THR A 52 -3.54 -18.68 2.76
CA THR A 52 -2.55 -18.47 1.69
C THR A 52 -1.20 -19.11 2.04
N ASN A 53 -0.55 -19.75 1.07
CA ASN A 53 0.84 -20.20 1.23
C ASN A 53 1.86 -19.04 1.01
N ALA A 54 1.42 -17.79 1.15
CA ALA A 54 2.22 -16.62 0.80
C ALA A 54 2.83 -15.95 2.04
N ASN A 55 4.04 -15.40 1.88
CA ASN A 55 4.64 -14.55 2.91
C ASN A 55 3.99 -13.15 2.87
N LEU A 56 2.90 -12.99 3.61
CA LEU A 56 2.13 -11.73 3.66
C LEU A 56 2.99 -10.54 4.10
N GLY A 57 3.90 -10.73 5.07
CA GLY A 57 4.81 -9.67 5.52
C GLY A 57 5.68 -9.15 4.37
N ARG A 58 6.26 -10.05 3.58
CA ARG A 58 7.08 -9.67 2.42
C ARG A 58 6.27 -9.02 1.30
N LEU A 59 5.02 -9.45 1.08
CA LEU A 59 4.14 -8.80 0.10
C LEU A 59 3.73 -7.39 0.56
N LYS A 60 3.44 -7.19 1.86
CA LYS A 60 3.17 -5.86 2.42
C LYS A 60 4.38 -4.96 2.33
N GLU A 61 5.56 -5.46 2.68
CA GLU A 61 6.84 -4.75 2.52
C GLU A 61 7.00 -4.26 1.07
N LYS A 62 6.79 -5.15 0.08
CA LYS A 62 6.86 -4.82 -1.34
C LYS A 62 5.83 -3.77 -1.74
N ALA A 63 4.58 -3.93 -1.32
CA ALA A 63 3.50 -3.02 -1.68
C ALA A 63 3.73 -1.61 -1.13
N HIS A 64 4.06 -1.47 0.17
CA HIS A 64 4.39 -0.18 0.76
C HIS A 64 5.62 0.46 0.10
N LEU A 65 6.68 -0.32 -0.16
CA LEU A 65 7.89 0.23 -0.80
C LEU A 65 7.58 0.82 -2.17
N ASN A 66 6.85 0.09 -3.02
CA ASN A 66 6.50 0.58 -4.34
C ASN A 66 5.50 1.74 -4.27
N TYR A 67 4.61 1.76 -3.28
CA TYR A 67 3.69 2.87 -3.11
C TYR A 67 4.43 4.15 -2.71
N GLY A 68 5.36 4.08 -1.77
CA GLY A 68 6.22 5.22 -1.41
C GLY A 68 6.97 5.77 -2.62
N LEU A 69 7.57 4.89 -3.43
CA LEU A 69 8.26 5.28 -4.66
C LEU A 69 7.31 5.94 -5.67
N PHE A 70 6.12 5.38 -5.86
CA PHE A 70 5.12 6.01 -6.72
C PHE A 70 4.79 7.42 -6.24
N LEU A 71 4.48 7.59 -4.95
CA LEU A 71 4.13 8.89 -4.37
C LEU A 71 5.26 9.91 -4.54
N GLU A 72 6.49 9.53 -4.20
CA GLU A 72 7.66 10.41 -4.27
C GLU A 72 7.95 10.91 -5.69
N TYR A 73 7.93 10.01 -6.68
CA TYR A 73 8.43 10.32 -8.02
C TYR A 73 7.35 10.64 -9.05
N ARG A 74 6.14 10.10 -8.91
CA ARG A 74 5.02 10.28 -9.86
C ARG A 74 3.83 10.92 -9.16
N GLY A 75 3.22 10.17 -8.24
CA GLY A 75 2.04 10.52 -7.47
C GLY A 75 0.81 10.89 -8.31
N PRO A 76 -0.31 11.21 -7.66
CA PRO A 76 -1.50 11.74 -8.33
C PRO A 76 -1.24 13.13 -8.95
N GLU A 77 -1.83 13.41 -10.13
CA GLU A 77 -1.60 14.64 -10.89
C GLU A 77 -1.86 15.93 -10.08
N ASP A 78 -2.89 15.95 -9.23
CA ASP A 78 -3.29 17.14 -8.47
C ASP A 78 -2.63 17.27 -7.09
N SER A 79 -1.62 16.45 -6.79
CA SER A 79 -1.00 16.42 -5.47
C SER A 79 0.26 17.28 -5.36
N THR A 80 0.37 18.03 -4.26
CA THR A 80 1.55 18.86 -3.99
C THR A 80 2.76 17.99 -3.64
N MET A 81 3.97 18.46 -3.95
CA MET A 81 5.22 17.80 -3.55
C MET A 81 5.23 17.46 -2.05
N ARG A 82 4.85 18.42 -1.19
CA ARG A 82 4.78 18.21 0.26
C ARG A 82 3.84 17.07 0.63
N SER A 83 2.63 17.06 0.08
CA SER A 83 1.66 16.00 0.36
C SER A 83 2.19 14.64 -0.10
N ARG A 84 2.73 14.56 -1.32
CA ARG A 84 3.30 13.33 -1.88
C ARG A 84 4.46 12.78 -1.04
N MET A 85 5.43 13.62 -0.72
CA MET A 85 6.61 13.21 0.06
C MET A 85 6.24 12.85 1.50
N THR A 86 5.29 13.56 2.11
CA THR A 86 4.77 13.20 3.45
C THR A 86 4.11 11.83 3.41
N SER A 87 3.23 11.56 2.44
CA SER A 87 2.63 10.23 2.29
C SER A 87 3.65 9.15 1.92
N ALA A 88 4.69 9.48 1.16
CA ALA A 88 5.78 8.53 0.87
C ALA A 88 6.53 8.14 2.15
N LEU A 89 6.82 9.09 3.05
CA LEU A 89 7.42 8.81 4.35
C LEU A 89 6.59 7.83 5.17
N GLU A 90 5.27 8.00 5.23
CA GLU A 90 4.35 7.06 5.91
C GLU A 90 4.49 5.64 5.35
N GLN A 91 4.60 5.50 4.02
CA GLN A 91 4.79 4.20 3.40
C GLN A 91 6.17 3.61 3.73
N TYR A 92 7.24 4.40 3.72
CA TYR A 92 8.57 3.92 4.06
C TYR A 92 8.71 3.56 5.54
N ILE A 93 8.04 4.29 6.44
CA ILE A 93 7.90 3.92 7.86
C ILE A 93 7.23 2.55 7.97
N ALA A 94 6.13 2.32 7.26
CA ALA A 94 5.47 1.01 7.23
C ALA A 94 6.39 -0.11 6.71
N VAL A 95 7.24 0.17 5.71
CA VAL A 95 8.28 -0.78 5.26
C VAL A 95 9.26 -1.10 6.38
N LEU A 96 9.74 -0.10 7.12
CA LEU A 96 10.71 -0.31 8.20
C LEU A 96 10.11 -0.99 9.43
N ASN A 97 8.82 -0.80 9.69
CA ASN A 97 8.10 -1.54 10.71
C ASN A 97 8.00 -3.04 10.39
N ILE A 98 7.99 -3.41 9.10
CA ILE A 98 8.01 -4.81 8.64
C ILE A 98 9.45 -5.34 8.56
N ASN A 99 10.36 -4.56 7.98
CA ASN A 99 11.77 -4.88 7.78
C ASN A 99 12.66 -3.69 8.15
N PRO A 100 13.12 -3.59 9.40
CA PRO A 100 13.91 -2.46 9.89
C PRO A 100 15.24 -2.23 9.16
N LYS A 101 15.70 -3.22 8.40
CA LYS A 101 16.97 -3.19 7.66
C LYS A 101 16.80 -2.87 6.17
N ASN A 102 15.59 -2.57 5.70
CA ASN A 102 15.34 -2.27 4.29
C ASN A 102 16.10 -1.01 3.85
N GLN A 103 17.21 -1.21 3.13
CA GLN A 103 18.13 -0.13 2.75
C GLN A 103 17.49 0.88 1.79
N LYS A 104 16.59 0.43 0.92
CA LYS A 104 15.92 1.31 -0.04
C LYS A 104 15.02 2.29 0.70
N ALA A 105 14.13 1.82 1.57
CA ALA A 105 13.26 2.70 2.38
C ALA A 105 14.09 3.68 3.23
N ARG A 106 15.20 3.23 3.84
CA ARG A 106 16.09 4.14 4.58
C ARG A 106 16.71 5.23 3.71
N SER A 107 17.11 4.88 2.49
CA SER A 107 17.73 5.82 1.55
C SER A 107 16.72 6.85 1.05
N GLU A 108 15.51 6.43 0.71
CA GLU A 108 14.44 7.35 0.27
C GLU A 108 13.96 8.26 1.40
N ILE A 109 13.81 7.75 2.64
CA ILE A 109 13.53 8.59 3.81
C ILE A 109 14.61 9.67 3.93
N LYS A 110 15.90 9.29 3.90
CA LYS A 110 16.98 10.26 3.99
C LYS A 110 16.89 11.31 2.88
N GLN A 111 16.63 10.90 1.65
CA GLN A 111 16.47 11.82 0.52
C GLN A 111 15.35 12.84 0.75
N ILE A 112 14.17 12.38 1.19
CA ILE A 112 13.04 13.26 1.48
C ILE A 112 13.38 14.23 2.63
N MET A 113 14.00 13.73 3.71
CA MET A 113 14.39 14.58 4.84
C MET A 113 15.47 15.59 4.47
N ASP A 114 16.43 15.22 3.62
CA ASP A 114 17.42 16.15 3.06
C ASP A 114 16.72 17.27 2.26
N ILE A 115 15.67 16.96 1.48
CA ILE A 115 14.87 17.99 0.77
C ILE A 115 14.18 18.91 1.77
N TYR A 116 13.54 18.37 2.80
CA TYR A 116 12.86 19.19 3.82
C TYR A 116 13.82 20.06 4.63
N SER A 117 15.06 19.62 4.84
CA SER A 117 16.08 20.44 5.50
C SER A 117 16.37 21.76 4.75
N THR A 118 16.14 21.78 3.43
CA THR A 118 16.27 23.00 2.59
C THR A 118 15.03 23.89 2.57
N MET A 119 13.88 23.36 3.02
CA MET A 119 12.58 24.03 3.05
C MET A 119 11.83 23.71 4.37
N PRO A 120 12.31 24.18 5.53
CA PRO A 120 11.82 23.74 6.84
C PRO A 120 10.33 23.98 7.06
N GLU A 121 9.74 25.00 6.42
CA GLU A 121 8.31 25.31 6.46
C GLU A 121 7.43 24.23 5.81
N LYS A 122 8.03 23.38 4.98
CA LYS A 122 7.37 22.24 4.31
C LYS A 122 7.58 20.90 5.02
N SER A 123 8.33 20.87 6.13
CA SER A 123 8.60 19.67 6.92
C SER A 123 7.34 18.83 7.22
N PRO A 124 7.49 17.50 7.40
CA PRO A 124 6.36 16.64 7.73
C PRO A 124 5.81 16.97 9.12
N GLY A 125 4.63 16.44 9.43
CA GLY A 125 4.00 16.61 10.74
C GLY A 125 4.85 16.03 11.87
N LYS A 126 4.60 16.50 13.10
CA LYS A 126 5.34 16.05 14.30
C LYS A 126 5.23 14.55 14.56
N GLU A 127 4.11 13.94 14.19
CA GLU A 127 3.88 12.50 14.30
C GLU A 127 4.88 11.70 13.45
N ILE A 128 4.99 12.04 12.15
CA ILE A 128 5.97 11.42 11.26
C ILE A 128 7.40 11.64 11.75
N ILE A 129 7.73 12.84 12.25
CA ILE A 129 9.05 13.10 12.83
C ILE A 129 9.32 12.19 14.04
N ALA A 130 8.33 11.99 14.91
CA ALA A 130 8.46 11.10 16.05
C ALA A 130 8.71 9.65 15.61
N ASP A 131 7.92 9.14 14.66
CA ASP A 131 8.10 7.79 14.10
C ASP A 131 9.48 7.62 13.46
N LEU A 132 9.96 8.63 12.72
CA LEU A 132 11.29 8.61 12.11
C LEU A 132 12.41 8.60 13.16
N ASN A 133 12.27 9.37 14.24
CA ASN A 133 13.22 9.37 15.35
C ASN A 133 13.30 7.98 16.01
N GLU A 134 12.15 7.32 16.24
CA GLU A 134 12.11 5.95 16.79
C GLU A 134 12.82 4.92 15.88
N LEU A 135 12.81 5.17 14.57
CA LEU A 135 13.49 4.34 13.56
C LEU A 135 14.97 4.70 13.33
N GLY A 136 15.48 5.68 14.09
CA GLY A 136 16.88 6.12 14.10
C GLY A 136 17.24 7.15 13.03
N PHE A 137 16.29 7.97 12.60
CA PHE A 137 16.55 9.13 11.75
C PHE A 137 16.49 10.40 12.57
N ASP A 138 17.62 11.06 12.77
CA ASP A 138 17.68 12.35 13.45
C ASP A 138 17.34 13.47 12.44
N TYR A 139 16.33 14.29 12.75
CA TYR A 139 15.91 15.45 11.97
C TYR A 139 15.90 16.75 12.78
#